data_AF-A0A8J3YSE1-F1
#
_entry.id   AF-A0A8J3YSE1-F1
#
_cell.length_a   1.000
_cell.length_b   1.000
_cell.length_c   1.000
_cell.angle_alpha   90.00
_cell.angle_beta   90.00
_cell.angle_gamma   90.00
#
_symmetry.space_group_name_H-M   'P 1'
#
loop_
_entity.id
_entity.type
_entity.pdbx_description
1 polymer ?
#
loop_
_entity_poly.entity_id
_entity_poly.type
_entity_poly.pdbx_seq_one_letter_code
_entity_poly.pdbx_strand_id
1 'polypeptide(L)'
;MLWALAQPAAVLGLVAAFVTAMLLRAHAQWAAARLLRLPVPTARVGIEPVGVIAAVLSGTGWGSPARPTRTGRCRLAVLAGPAAVLASSQVVLCAYRTTFPEDALVLALNRPSDVLVGAITPTTTAQLLLSIGVGQLCFGLMALLPLPPMDGYRLLGLDPPGRSAEQLGAVALLLLLVVRIGSEPPLIVLLDTVGGPVLRLWAAV
;
A
#
# COMPACT_ATOMS: atom_id res chain seq x y z
N MET A 1 -9.58 8.28 0.27
CA MET A 1 -9.97 8.87 1.56
C MET A 1 -11.15 9.81 1.42
N LEU A 2 -11.19 10.66 0.38
CA LEU A 2 -12.33 11.56 0.15
C LEU A 2 -13.67 10.81 0.08
N TRP A 3 -13.69 9.65 -0.57
CA TRP A 3 -14.90 8.83 -0.64
C TRP A 3 -15.31 8.20 0.70
N ALA A 4 -14.36 8.07 1.64
CA ALA A 4 -14.61 7.58 2.99
C ALA A 4 -15.01 8.70 3.98
N LEU A 5 -15.15 9.96 3.54
CA LEU A 5 -15.49 11.09 4.42
C LEU A 5 -16.80 10.89 5.20
N ALA A 6 -17.71 10.07 4.67
CA ALA A 6 -18.94 9.70 5.38
C ALA A 6 -18.68 8.87 6.66
N GLN A 7 -17.48 8.29 6.80
CA GLN A 7 -17.10 7.41 7.90
C GLN A 7 -15.73 7.83 8.49
N PRO A 8 -15.72 8.59 9.60
CA PRO A 8 -14.49 9.18 10.13
C PRO A 8 -13.47 8.13 10.58
N ALA A 9 -13.92 6.97 11.05
CA ALA A 9 -13.05 5.87 11.45
C ALA A 9 -12.25 5.29 10.26
N ALA A 10 -12.88 5.11 9.09
CA ALA A 10 -12.16 4.67 7.90
C ALA A 10 -11.12 5.71 7.47
N VAL A 11 -11.46 7.00 7.47
CA VAL A 11 -10.51 8.06 7.11
C VAL A 11 -9.29 8.02 8.02
N LEU A 12 -9.50 8.00 9.35
CA LEU A 12 -8.40 7.91 10.32
C LEU A 12 -7.58 6.64 10.13
N GLY A 13 -8.23 5.51 9.88
CA GLY A 13 -7.56 4.23 9.67
C GLY A 13 -6.70 4.23 8.42
N LEU A 14 -7.20 4.78 7.31
CA LEU A 14 -6.45 4.91 6.07
C LEU A 14 -5.27 5.89 6.21
N VAL A 15 -5.44 6.99 6.96
CA VAL A 15 -4.35 7.95 7.21
C VAL A 15 -3.26 7.28 8.03
N ALA A 16 -3.65 6.58 9.10
CA ALA A 16 -2.73 5.79 9.90
C ALA A 16 -2.04 4.70 9.05
N ALA A 17 -2.78 4.01 8.18
CA ALA A 17 -2.23 3.02 7.25
C ALA A 17 -1.14 3.62 6.37
N PHE A 18 -1.43 4.75 5.72
CA PHE A 18 -0.51 5.41 4.80
C PHE A 18 0.77 5.86 5.52
N VAL A 19 0.63 6.53 6.67
CA VAL A 19 1.77 7.03 7.45
C VAL A 19 2.62 5.86 7.96
N THR A 20 2.00 4.87 8.59
CA THR A 20 2.72 3.71 9.15
C THR A 20 3.37 2.86 8.05
N ALA A 21 2.70 2.62 6.92
CA ALA A 21 3.26 1.90 5.79
C ALA A 21 4.46 2.63 5.19
N MET A 22 4.36 3.95 4.99
CA MET A 22 5.47 4.75 4.47
C MET A 22 6.68 4.71 5.41
N LEU A 23 6.47 4.87 6.72
CA LEU A 23 7.53 4.79 7.72
C LEU A 23 8.16 3.40 7.75
N LEU A 24 7.35 2.35 7.83
CA LEU A 24 7.83 0.98 7.91
C LEU A 24 8.62 0.57 6.66
N ARG A 25 8.12 0.94 5.48
CA ARG A 25 8.82 0.74 4.20
C ARG A 25 10.21 1.38 4.24
N ALA A 26 10.29 2.66 4.60
CA ALA A 26 11.56 3.40 4.63
C ALA A 26 12.56 2.80 5.63
N HIS A 27 12.08 2.45 6.84
CA HIS A 27 12.92 1.85 7.88
C HIS A 27 13.40 0.45 7.50
N ALA A 28 12.54 -0.39 6.91
CA ALA A 28 12.91 -1.73 6.47
C ALA A 28 13.95 -1.68 5.34
N GLN A 29 13.78 -0.80 4.36
CA GLN A 29 14.76 -0.59 3.29
C GLN A 29 16.10 -0.10 3.83
N TRP A 30 16.07 0.84 4.79
CA TRP A 30 17.27 1.33 5.45
C TRP A 30 17.98 0.25 6.27
N ALA A 31 17.24 -0.52 7.07
CA ALA A 31 17.78 -1.60 7.90
C ALA A 31 18.41 -2.69 7.03
N ALA A 32 17.74 -3.08 5.95
CA ALA A 32 18.26 -4.05 5.00
C ALA A 32 19.51 -3.52 4.27
N ALA A 33 19.52 -2.25 3.86
CA ALA A 33 20.71 -1.63 3.26
C ALA A 33 21.90 -1.63 4.24
N ARG A 34 21.66 -1.33 5.52
CA ARG A 34 22.69 -1.38 6.57
C ARG A 34 23.22 -2.79 6.79
N LEU A 35 22.32 -3.78 6.89
CA LEU A 35 22.68 -5.19 7.06
C LEU A 35 23.51 -5.71 5.89
N LEU A 36 23.16 -5.31 4.66
CA LEU A 36 23.84 -5.71 3.43
C LEU A 36 25.08 -4.85 3.10
N ARG A 37 25.45 -3.91 3.99
CA ARG A 37 26.59 -2.99 3.83
C ARG A 37 26.56 -2.19 2.53
N LEU A 38 25.36 -1.81 2.10
CA LEU A 38 25.14 -0.96 0.93
C LEU A 38 25.31 0.51 1.32
N PRO A 39 25.62 1.41 0.36
CA PRO A 39 25.63 2.85 0.61
C PRO A 39 24.26 3.29 1.13
N VAL A 40 24.21 3.54 2.44
CA VAL A 40 22.98 3.72 3.19
C VAL A 40 22.26 4.95 2.64
N PRO A 41 21.00 4.81 2.19
CA PRO A 41 20.17 5.98 1.94
C PRO A 41 20.08 6.78 3.23
N THR A 42 20.20 8.10 3.16
CA THR A 42 19.71 8.92 4.27
C THR A 42 18.29 8.45 4.56
N ALA A 43 17.97 8.13 5.83
CA ALA A 43 16.69 7.61 6.27
C ALA A 43 15.59 8.70 6.17
N ARG A 44 15.55 9.43 5.06
CA ARG A 44 14.53 10.40 4.76
C ARG A 44 13.31 9.62 4.34
N VAL A 45 12.30 9.71 5.18
CA VAL A 45 10.91 9.44 4.82
C VAL A 45 10.57 10.42 3.71
N GLY A 46 10.82 10.02 2.47
CA GLY A 46 10.51 10.83 1.32
C GLY A 46 8.99 10.78 1.11
N ILE A 47 8.36 11.94 1.24
CA ILE A 47 6.96 12.10 0.88
C ILE A 47 6.92 12.43 -0.61
N GLU A 48 6.22 11.60 -1.38
CA GLU A 48 5.95 11.87 -2.80
C GLU A 48 4.61 12.60 -2.91
N PRO A 49 4.56 13.86 -3.38
CA PRO A 49 3.32 14.63 -3.43
C PRO A 49 2.22 13.92 -4.24
N VAL A 50 2.57 13.32 -5.37
CA VAL A 50 1.62 12.58 -6.22
C VAL A 50 1.07 11.36 -5.49
N GLY A 51 1.91 10.66 -4.72
CA GLY A 51 1.50 9.51 -3.91
C GLY A 51 0.59 9.89 -2.74
N VAL A 52 0.79 11.07 -2.14
CA VAL A 52 -0.13 11.63 -1.13
C VAL A 52 -1.48 11.98 -1.76
N ILE A 53 -1.48 12.64 -2.93
CA ILE A 53 -2.71 12.95 -3.66
C ILE A 53 -3.45 11.66 -4.00
N ALA A 54 -2.75 10.62 -4.46
CA ALA A 54 -3.33 9.30 -4.69
C ALA A 54 -3.99 8.72 -3.42
N ALA A 55 -3.33 8.80 -2.26
CA ALA A 55 -3.90 8.36 -0.98
C ALA A 55 -5.18 9.11 -0.62
N VAL A 56 -5.17 10.43 -0.79
CA VAL A 56 -6.34 11.28 -0.52
C VAL A 56 -7.51 10.89 -1.42
N LEU A 57 -7.27 10.76 -2.73
CA LEU A 57 -8.32 10.45 -3.70
C LEU A 57 -8.86 9.02 -3.56
N SER A 58 -7.98 8.03 -3.46
CA SER A 58 -8.34 6.61 -3.61
C SER A 58 -8.35 5.80 -2.31
N GLY A 59 -7.77 6.32 -1.21
CA GLY A 59 -7.60 5.57 0.05
C GLY A 59 -6.24 4.90 0.18
N THR A 60 -5.48 4.77 -0.90
CA THR A 60 -4.12 4.22 -0.88
C THR A 60 -3.17 5.03 -1.75
N GLY A 61 -1.89 5.03 -1.41
CA GLY A 61 -0.88 5.80 -2.12
C GLY A 61 0.50 5.16 -2.01
N TRP A 62 1.54 5.93 -2.34
CA TRP A 62 2.92 5.47 -2.27
C TRP A 62 3.83 6.54 -1.68
N GLY A 63 4.99 6.11 -1.17
CA GLY A 63 6.06 7.01 -0.72
C GLY A 63 7.06 7.33 -1.82
N SER A 64 8.10 8.09 -1.51
CA SER A 64 9.14 8.41 -2.50
C SER A 64 9.80 7.17 -3.10
N PRO A 65 10.23 7.26 -4.38
CA PRO A 65 10.96 6.18 -5.03
C PRO A 65 12.17 5.73 -4.20
N ALA A 66 12.41 4.41 -4.16
CA ALA A 66 13.64 3.87 -3.59
C ALA A 66 14.88 4.28 -4.43
N ARG A 67 16.09 3.92 -4.01
CA ARG A 67 17.29 4.21 -4.82
C ARG A 67 17.42 3.25 -6.02
N PRO A 68 18.14 3.65 -7.09
CA PRO A 68 18.42 2.78 -8.23
C PRO A 68 19.12 1.49 -7.81
N THR A 69 18.77 0.37 -8.43
CA THR A 69 19.29 -0.95 -8.04
C THR A 69 20.26 -1.49 -9.07
N ARG A 70 21.56 -1.39 -8.78
CA ARG A 70 22.62 -1.90 -9.66
C ARG A 70 23.01 -3.36 -9.40
N THR A 71 22.64 -3.91 -8.25
CA THR A 71 23.04 -5.25 -7.81
C THR A 71 21.87 -6.01 -7.19
N GLY A 72 21.96 -7.34 -7.13
CA GLY A 72 20.97 -8.18 -6.46
C GLY A 72 20.79 -7.81 -4.98
N ARG A 73 21.86 -7.43 -4.28
CA ARG A 73 21.79 -6.96 -2.88
C ARG A 73 20.98 -5.67 -2.75
N CYS A 74 21.11 -4.74 -3.69
CA CYS A 74 20.27 -3.54 -3.73
C CYS A 74 18.79 -3.90 -3.90
N ARG A 75 18.47 -4.88 -4.75
CA ARG A 75 17.09 -5.34 -4.95
C ARG A 75 16.50 -5.96 -3.68
N LEU A 76 17.28 -6.75 -2.95
CA LEU A 76 16.86 -7.29 -1.64
C LEU A 76 16.57 -6.17 -0.63
N ALA A 77 17.40 -5.13 -0.59
CA ALA A 77 17.14 -3.98 0.27
C ALA A 77 15.85 -3.23 -0.14
N VAL A 78 15.57 -3.10 -1.43
CA VAL A 78 14.31 -2.49 -1.92
C VAL A 78 13.10 -3.36 -1.56
N LEU A 79 13.19 -4.67 -1.75
CA LEU A 79 12.12 -5.63 -1.46
C LEU A 79 11.73 -5.67 0.02
N ALA A 80 12.69 -5.42 0.92
CA ALA A 80 12.44 -5.37 2.36
C ALA A 80 11.34 -4.36 2.73
N GLY A 81 11.20 -3.27 1.98
CA GLY A 81 10.17 -2.26 2.20
C GLY A 81 8.74 -2.79 2.01
N PRO A 82 8.35 -3.16 0.78
CA PRO A 82 7.04 -3.76 0.52
C PRO A 82 6.80 -5.03 1.37
N ALA A 83 7.81 -5.87 1.56
CA ALA A 83 7.69 -7.08 2.37
C ALA A 83 7.34 -6.77 3.82
N ALA A 84 7.98 -5.77 4.44
CA ALA A 84 7.67 -5.36 5.81
C ALA A 84 6.26 -4.79 5.94
N VAL A 85 5.81 -3.98 4.97
CA VAL A 85 4.45 -3.43 4.96
C VAL A 85 3.40 -4.53 4.80
N LEU A 86 3.63 -5.49 3.91
CA LEU A 86 2.75 -6.64 3.74
C LEU A 86 2.72 -7.53 5.01
N ALA A 87 3.86 -7.75 5.66
CA ALA A 87 3.89 -8.47 6.93
C ALA A 87 3.10 -7.72 8.02
N SER A 88 3.26 -6.40 8.13
CA SER A 88 2.46 -5.58 9.06
C SER A 88 0.98 -5.65 8.76
N SER A 89 0.57 -5.63 7.48
CA SER A 89 -0.85 -5.73 7.14
C SER A 89 -1.44 -7.06 7.61
N GLN A 90 -0.69 -8.17 7.49
CA GLN A 90 -1.13 -9.46 8.00
C GLN A 90 -1.25 -9.48 9.53
N VAL A 91 -0.32 -8.84 10.25
CA VAL A 91 -0.39 -8.73 11.71
C VAL A 91 -1.63 -7.93 12.14
N VAL A 92 -1.95 -6.84 11.44
CA VAL A 92 -3.14 -6.03 11.74
C VAL A 92 -4.43 -6.78 11.40
N LEU A 93 -4.49 -7.48 10.27
CA LEU A 93 -5.64 -8.31 9.89
C LEU A 93 -5.86 -9.48 10.86
N CYS A 94 -4.77 -10.09 11.34
CA CYS A 94 -4.81 -11.08 12.42
C CYS A 94 -5.44 -10.48 13.69
N ALA A 95 -4.93 -9.32 14.14
CA ALA A 95 -5.45 -8.64 15.31
C ALA A 95 -6.94 -8.25 15.14
N TYR A 96 -7.36 -7.84 13.94
CA TYR A 96 -8.75 -7.60 13.62
C TYR A 96 -9.59 -8.87 13.78
N ARG A 97 -9.17 -9.96 13.15
CA ARG A 97 -9.90 -11.24 13.17
C ARG A 97 -10.01 -11.84 14.59
N THR A 98 -8.99 -11.68 15.42
CA THR A 98 -9.00 -12.17 16.81
C THR A 98 -9.84 -11.29 17.74
N THR A 99 -9.91 -9.98 17.48
CA THR A 99 -10.66 -9.04 18.32
C THR A 99 -12.15 -8.99 17.95
N PHE A 100 -12.46 -9.17 16.66
CA PHE A 100 -13.81 -9.08 16.11
C PHE A 100 -14.19 -10.36 15.34
N PRO A 101 -14.30 -11.51 16.03
CA PRO A 101 -14.56 -12.79 15.36
C PRO A 101 -15.91 -12.85 14.65
N GLU A 102 -16.91 -12.12 15.14
CA GLU A 102 -18.25 -12.04 14.55
C GLU A 102 -18.26 -11.33 13.18
N ASP A 103 -17.25 -10.49 12.91
CA ASP A 103 -17.12 -9.74 11.66
C ASP A 103 -16.45 -10.57 10.54
N ALA A 104 -16.28 -11.88 10.68
CA ALA A 104 -15.66 -12.73 9.66
C ALA A 104 -16.37 -12.63 8.29
N LEU A 105 -17.70 -12.46 8.29
CA LEU A 105 -18.48 -12.27 7.07
C LEU A 105 -18.11 -10.97 6.34
N VAL A 106 -17.70 -9.92 7.07
CA VAL A 106 -17.22 -8.66 6.50
C VAL A 106 -15.98 -8.91 5.65
N LEU A 107 -15.03 -9.71 6.13
CA LEU A 107 -13.83 -10.07 5.38
C LEU A 107 -14.14 -10.97 4.17
N ALA A 108 -15.16 -11.83 4.27
CA ALA A 108 -15.50 -12.79 3.23
C ALA A 108 -16.23 -12.15 2.04
N LEU A 109 -17.10 -11.18 2.31
CA LEU A 109 -17.99 -10.59 1.30
C LEU A 109 -17.45 -9.32 0.66
N ASN A 110 -16.56 -8.58 1.34
CA ASN A 110 -16.09 -7.29 0.86
C ASN A 110 -14.74 -7.38 0.14
N ARG A 111 -14.54 -6.43 -0.76
CA ARG A 111 -13.29 -6.24 -1.50
C ARG A 111 -12.42 -5.20 -0.78
N PRO A 112 -11.10 -5.21 -1.02
CA PRO A 112 -10.22 -4.13 -0.56
C PRO A 112 -10.74 -2.73 -0.94
N SER A 113 -11.25 -2.55 -2.15
CA SER A 113 -11.84 -1.29 -2.62
C SER A 113 -13.01 -0.80 -1.77
N ASP A 114 -13.89 -1.69 -1.32
CA ASP A 114 -15.01 -1.36 -0.43
C ASP A 114 -14.51 -0.75 0.89
N VAL A 115 -13.39 -1.26 1.41
CA VAL A 115 -12.74 -0.74 2.63
C VAL A 115 -12.09 0.62 2.36
N LEU A 116 -11.41 0.79 1.23
CA LEU A 116 -10.72 2.03 0.86
C LEU A 116 -11.70 3.20 0.63
N VAL A 117 -12.91 2.88 0.18
CA VAL A 117 -14.01 3.83 -0.06
C VAL A 117 -14.84 4.07 1.21
N GLY A 118 -14.71 3.24 2.24
CA GLY A 118 -15.58 3.33 3.42
C GLY A 118 -17.02 2.94 3.10
N ALA A 119 -17.21 1.87 2.32
CA ALA A 119 -18.53 1.30 2.05
C ALA A 119 -18.99 0.34 3.17
N ILE A 120 -18.08 -0.05 4.06
CA ILE A 120 -18.31 -1.06 5.09
C ILE A 120 -18.67 -0.38 6.41
N THR A 121 -19.72 -0.86 7.07
CA THR A 121 -20.23 -0.31 8.34
C THR A 121 -20.10 -1.30 9.51
N PRO A 122 -18.89 -1.69 9.95
CA PRO A 122 -18.73 -2.41 11.21
C PRO A 122 -18.73 -1.41 12.39
N THR A 123 -18.42 -1.87 13.60
CA THR A 123 -18.19 -0.95 14.73
C THR A 123 -17.04 0.03 14.44
N THR A 124 -17.04 1.21 15.06
CA THR A 124 -16.02 2.26 14.84
C THR A 124 -14.59 1.75 14.96
N THR A 125 -14.31 0.95 16.00
CA THR A 125 -12.97 0.39 16.26
C THR A 125 -12.61 -0.70 15.26
N ALA A 126 -13.55 -1.58 14.92
CA ALA A 126 -13.38 -2.60 13.88
C ALA A 126 -13.05 -1.94 12.54
N GLN A 127 -13.79 -0.90 12.19
CA GLN A 127 -13.58 -0.15 10.96
C GLN A 127 -12.19 0.49 10.88
N LEU A 128 -11.76 1.14 11.97
CA LEU A 128 -10.44 1.74 12.07
C LEU A 128 -9.34 0.70 11.81
N LEU A 129 -9.40 -0.44 12.51
CA LEU A 129 -8.38 -1.48 12.43
C LEU A 129 -8.38 -2.19 11.06
N LEU A 130 -9.56 -2.44 10.50
CA LEU A 130 -9.73 -2.99 9.15
C LEU A 130 -9.15 -2.05 8.10
N SER A 131 -9.46 -0.75 8.16
CA SER A 131 -8.90 0.26 7.26
C SER A 131 -7.38 0.38 7.39
N ILE A 132 -6.81 0.21 8.59
CA ILE A 132 -5.35 0.15 8.77
C ILE A 132 -4.78 -1.06 8.03
N GLY A 133 -5.29 -2.26 8.30
CA GLY A 133 -4.78 -3.49 7.72
C GLY A 133 -4.90 -3.51 6.20
N VAL A 134 -6.06 -3.17 5.67
CA VAL A 134 -6.33 -3.15 4.22
C VAL A 134 -5.57 -2.02 3.54
N GLY A 135 -5.49 -0.82 4.16
CA GLY A 135 -4.69 0.28 3.63
C GLY A 135 -3.21 -0.08 3.51
N GLN A 136 -2.64 -0.76 4.50
CA GLN A 136 -1.27 -1.27 4.46
C GLN A 136 -1.10 -2.36 3.39
N LEU A 137 -2.06 -3.29 3.27
CA LEU A 137 -2.06 -4.31 2.22
C LEU A 137 -2.00 -3.66 0.83
N CYS A 138 -2.91 -2.73 0.54
CA CYS A 138 -2.95 -2.05 -0.76
C CYS A 138 -1.68 -1.23 -1.02
N PHE A 139 -1.13 -0.55 -0.01
CA PHE A 139 0.15 0.17 -0.14
C PHE A 139 1.29 -0.78 -0.52
N GLY A 140 1.40 -1.92 0.19
CA GLY A 140 2.42 -2.93 -0.07
C GLY A 140 2.29 -3.56 -1.46
N LEU A 141 1.06 -3.89 -1.88
CA LEU A 141 0.77 -4.42 -3.22
C LEU A 141 1.11 -3.42 -4.32
N MET A 142 0.73 -2.15 -4.16
CA MET A 142 1.10 -1.11 -5.14
C MET A 142 2.61 -0.92 -5.25
N ALA A 143 3.32 -1.00 -4.12
CA ALA A 143 4.77 -0.87 -4.14
C ALA A 143 5.46 -1.98 -4.95
N LEU A 144 4.82 -3.15 -5.14
CA LEU A 144 5.33 -4.25 -5.97
C LEU A 144 5.01 -4.10 -7.46
N LEU A 145 4.24 -3.10 -7.87
CA LEU A 145 3.89 -2.91 -9.28
C LEU A 145 5.13 -2.61 -10.13
N PRO A 146 5.24 -3.19 -11.34
CA PRO A 146 6.37 -2.97 -12.23
C PRO A 146 6.23 -1.65 -13.02
N LEU A 147 5.95 -0.54 -12.34
CA LEU A 147 5.74 0.78 -12.93
C LEU A 147 6.52 1.85 -12.15
N PRO A 148 7.22 2.79 -12.78
CA PRO A 148 7.87 3.89 -12.05
C PRO A 148 6.81 4.78 -11.39
N PRO A 149 7.03 5.29 -10.15
CA PRO A 149 8.23 5.21 -9.33
C PRO A 149 8.28 4.03 -8.33
N MET A 150 7.44 2.99 -8.52
CA MET A 150 7.26 1.91 -7.55
C MET A 150 8.52 1.06 -7.35
N ASP A 151 8.59 0.37 -6.22
CA ASP A 151 9.71 -0.51 -5.88
C ASP A 151 9.79 -1.70 -6.85
N GLY A 152 8.66 -2.25 -7.27
CA GLY A 152 8.55 -3.36 -8.22
C GLY A 152 9.28 -3.08 -9.54
N TYR A 153 9.22 -1.85 -10.04
CA TYR A 153 9.96 -1.45 -11.24
C TYR A 153 11.48 -1.60 -11.05
N ARG A 154 11.99 -1.18 -9.89
CA ARG A 154 13.42 -1.31 -9.54
C ARG A 154 13.80 -2.76 -9.25
N LEU A 155 12.91 -3.56 -8.67
CA LEU A 155 13.17 -4.98 -8.44
C LEU A 155 13.45 -5.74 -9.74
N LEU A 156 12.83 -5.32 -10.85
CA LEU A 156 13.11 -5.86 -12.19
C LEU A 156 14.43 -5.37 -12.79
N GLY A 157 15.15 -4.47 -12.11
CA GLY A 157 16.36 -3.83 -12.63
C GLY A 157 16.07 -2.78 -13.70
N LEU A 158 14.82 -2.33 -13.82
CA LEU A 158 14.44 -1.24 -14.70
C LEU A 158 14.66 0.05 -13.92
N ASP A 159 15.81 0.68 -14.12
CA ASP A 159 16.07 2.01 -13.58
C ASP A 159 15.55 3.04 -14.58
N PRO A 160 14.67 3.98 -14.18
CA PRO A 160 14.11 4.97 -15.09
C PRO A 160 15.22 5.89 -15.63
N PRO A 161 15.13 6.34 -16.90
CA PRO A 161 16.18 7.12 -17.55
C PRO A 161 16.40 8.52 -16.94
N GLY A 162 15.52 8.96 -16.03
CA GLY A 162 15.67 10.22 -15.30
C GLY A 162 14.43 10.59 -14.49
N ARG A 163 14.50 11.70 -13.75
CA ARG A 163 13.44 12.20 -12.87
C ARG A 163 12.11 12.47 -13.60
N SER A 164 12.17 12.91 -14.87
CA SER A 164 10.98 13.15 -15.68
C SER A 164 10.19 11.86 -15.97
N ALA A 165 10.88 10.74 -16.18
CA ALA A 165 10.23 9.44 -16.39
C ALA A 165 9.57 8.93 -15.09
N GLU A 166 10.19 9.19 -13.94
CA GLU A 166 9.57 8.90 -12.62
C GLU A 166 8.29 9.72 -12.40
N GLN A 167 8.31 11.01 -12.75
CA GLN A 167 7.15 11.90 -12.63
C GLN A 167 6.03 11.48 -13.59
N LEU A 168 6.34 11.18 -14.85
CA LEU A 168 5.35 10.68 -15.81
C LEU A 168 4.76 9.35 -15.36
N GLY A 169 5.58 8.45 -14.82
CA GLY A 169 5.12 7.19 -14.23
C GLY A 169 4.18 7.42 -13.04
N ALA A 170 4.52 8.34 -12.14
CA ALA A 170 3.68 8.71 -11.00
C ALA A 170 2.32 9.28 -11.44
N VAL A 171 2.32 10.14 -12.47
CA VAL A 171 1.07 10.68 -13.05
C VAL A 171 0.27 9.57 -13.73
N ALA A 172 0.91 8.69 -14.50
CA ALA A 172 0.22 7.56 -15.13
C ALA A 172 -0.40 6.63 -14.08
N LEU A 173 0.31 6.33 -12.99
CA LEU A 173 -0.23 5.57 -11.86
C LEU A 173 -1.42 6.26 -11.21
N LEU A 174 -1.33 7.58 -10.98
CA LEU A 174 -2.45 8.35 -10.46
C LEU A 174 -3.67 8.27 -11.38
N LEU A 175 -3.46 8.38 -12.70
CA LEU A 175 -4.53 8.25 -13.68
C LEU A 175 -5.12 6.84 -13.65
N LEU A 176 -4.31 5.78 -13.61
CA LEU A 176 -4.81 4.40 -13.52
C LEU A 176 -5.53 4.08 -12.20
N LEU A 177 -5.30 4.87 -11.16
CA LEU A 177 -5.94 4.73 -9.86
C LEU A 177 -7.26 5.49 -9.77
N VAL A 178 -7.40 6.59 -10.52
CA VAL A 178 -8.55 7.52 -10.41
C VAL A 178 -9.47 7.43 -11.62
N VAL A 179 -8.92 7.32 -12.83
CA VAL A 179 -9.68 7.29 -14.08
C VAL A 179 -10.34 5.92 -14.24
N ARG A 180 -11.67 5.92 -14.35
CA ARG A 180 -12.44 4.70 -14.60
C ARG A 180 -12.30 4.29 -16.06
N ILE A 181 -11.90 3.04 -16.28
CA ILE A 181 -11.91 2.39 -17.59
C ILE A 181 -12.94 1.27 -17.49
N GLY A 182 -14.18 1.55 -17.93
CA GLY A 182 -15.33 0.69 -17.66
C GLY A 182 -16.01 1.03 -16.33
N SER A 183 -16.24 0.04 -15.47
CA SER A 183 -16.96 0.22 -14.18
C SER A 183 -16.06 0.73 -13.04
N GLU A 184 -14.78 0.37 -13.04
CA GLU A 184 -13.84 0.63 -11.95
C GLU A 184 -12.47 1.10 -12.48
N PRO A 185 -11.67 1.81 -11.68
CA PRO A 185 -10.30 2.15 -12.07
C PRO A 185 -9.42 0.88 -12.19
N PRO A 186 -8.56 0.77 -13.21
CA PRO A 186 -7.75 -0.43 -13.45
C PRO A 186 -6.91 -0.90 -12.26
N LEU A 187 -6.29 0.04 -11.53
CA LEU A 187 -5.47 -0.33 -10.36
C LEU A 187 -6.32 -0.82 -9.20
N ILE A 188 -7.55 -0.34 -9.06
CA ILE A 188 -8.47 -0.82 -8.02
C ILE A 188 -8.89 -2.26 -8.32
N VAL A 189 -9.24 -2.56 -9.59
CA VAL A 189 -9.55 -3.93 -10.03
C VAL A 189 -8.37 -4.87 -9.75
N LEU A 190 -7.15 -4.43 -10.03
CA LEU A 190 -5.94 -5.21 -9.75
C LEU A 190 -5.76 -5.45 -8.24
N LEU A 191 -5.94 -4.41 -7.42
CA LEU A 191 -5.86 -4.53 -5.95
C LEU A 191 -6.93 -5.46 -5.40
N ASP A 192 -8.15 -5.43 -5.94
CA ASP A 192 -9.23 -6.33 -5.52
C ASP A 192 -8.97 -7.77 -5.93
N THR A 193 -8.41 -7.97 -7.13
CA THR A 193 -8.07 -9.31 -7.65
C THR A 193 -6.97 -9.95 -6.82
N VAL A 194 -5.95 -9.19 -6.42
CA VAL A 194 -4.79 -9.71 -5.67
C VAL A 194 -5.04 -9.71 -4.16
N GLY A 195 -5.64 -8.64 -3.62
CA GLY A 195 -5.90 -8.47 -2.19
C GLY A 195 -7.17 -9.17 -1.70
N GLY A 196 -8.17 -9.37 -2.55
CA GLY A 196 -9.42 -10.06 -2.20
C GLY A 196 -9.21 -11.48 -1.65
N PRO A 197 -8.39 -12.34 -2.29
CA PRO A 197 -8.05 -13.65 -1.74
C PRO A 197 -7.42 -13.59 -0.34
N VAL A 198 -6.62 -12.55 -0.04
CA VAL A 198 -5.99 -12.36 1.28
C VAL A 198 -7.05 -12.08 2.34
N LEU A 199 -8.05 -11.24 2.05
CA LEU A 199 -9.15 -10.97 2.99
C LEU A 199 -9.99 -12.22 3.24
N ARG A 200 -10.30 -12.97 2.18
CA ARG A 200 -11.05 -14.24 2.31
C ARG A 200 -10.29 -15.30 3.10
N LEU A 201 -8.98 -15.34 2.97
CA LEU A 201 -8.14 -16.24 3.77
C LEU A 201 -8.26 -15.92 5.26
N TRP A 202 -8.22 -14.63 5.63
CA TRP A 202 -8.45 -14.21 7.02
C TRP A 202 -9.89 -14.41 7.50
N ALA A 203 -10.87 -14.46 6.59
CA ALA A 203 -12.23 -14.83 6.94
C ALA A 203 -12.38 -16.33 7.30
N ALA A 204 -11.48 -17.18 6.80
CA ALA A 204 -11.53 -18.63 6.97
C ALA A 204 -10.69 -19.16 8.16
N VAL A 205 -9.76 -18.35 8.67
CA VAL A 205 -8.99 -18.60 9.91
C VAL A 205 -9.81 -18.16 11.10
#